data_AF-A0A4Q0XIC9-F1
#
_entry.id   AF-A0A4Q0XIC9-F1
#
_cell.length_a   1.000
_cell.length_b   1.000
_cell.length_c   1.000
_cell.angle_alpha   90.00
_cell.angle_beta   90.00
_cell.angle_gamma   90.00
#
_symmetry.space_group_name_H-M   'P 1'
#
loop_
_entity.id
_entity.type
_entity.pdbx_description
1 polymer ?
#
loop_
_entity_poly.entity_id
_entity_poly.type
_entity_poly.pdbx_seq_one_letter_code
_entity_poly.pdbx_strand_id
1 'polypeptide(L)'
;MTSCSSTKNIGIIQRDGSSFEKAIIVKSVSEEYDYVRKVCADCQLLGQSLVFEKKKPYDILQLTKSNGEDISYYFDISKFFGKGF
;
A
#
# COMPACT_ATOMS: atom_id res chain seq x y z
N MET A 1 -39.47 0.28 26.10
CA MET A 1 -38.98 0.12 24.71
C MET A 1 -37.78 1.03 24.54
N THR A 2 -36.56 0.49 24.51
CA THR A 2 -35.37 1.29 24.21
C THR A 2 -34.49 0.50 23.25
N SER A 3 -34.31 1.13 22.08
CA SER A 3 -33.72 0.65 20.86
C SER A 3 -32.18 0.66 20.90
N CYS A 4 -31.60 -0.29 20.15
CA CYS A 4 -30.33 -0.35 19.40
C CYS A 4 -29.18 0.63 19.75
N SER A 5 -27.91 0.23 19.77
CA SER A 5 -27.20 -0.36 18.63
C SER A 5 -25.92 -1.06 19.07
N SER A 6 -25.70 -2.28 18.57
CA SER A 6 -24.41 -2.95 18.62
C SER A 6 -23.43 -2.23 17.69
N THR A 7 -22.61 -1.34 18.26
CA THR A 7 -21.46 -0.75 17.56
C THR A 7 -20.50 -1.88 17.18
N LYS A 8 -20.58 -2.34 15.93
CA LYS A 8 -19.54 -3.16 15.31
C LYS A 8 -18.24 -2.37 15.38
N ASN A 9 -17.36 -2.74 16.29
CA ASN A 9 -15.97 -2.29 16.33
C ASN A 9 -15.26 -2.92 15.11
N ILE A 10 -15.52 -2.37 13.92
CA ILE A 10 -14.75 -2.68 12.72
C ILE A 10 -13.44 -1.95 12.93
N GLY A 11 -12.41 -2.65 13.40
CA GLY A 11 -11.06 -2.12 13.42
C GLY A 11 -10.72 -1.64 12.02
N ILE A 12 -10.70 -0.32 11.83
CA ILE A 12 -10.28 0.29 10.58
C ILE A 12 -8.80 -0.03 10.47
N ILE A 13 -8.46 -1.07 9.71
CA ILE A 13 -7.06 -1.38 9.39
C ILE A 13 -6.55 -0.18 8.59
N GLN A 14 -5.75 0.68 9.23
CA GLN A 14 -5.05 1.75 8.56
C GLN A 14 -4.06 1.13 7.58
N ARG A 15 -4.30 1.33 6.28
CA ARG A 15 -3.44 0.88 5.20
C ARG A 15 -2.40 1.96 4.93
N ASP A 16 -1.31 1.89 5.69
CA ASP A 16 -0.17 2.80 5.61
C ASP A 16 0.93 2.27 4.67
N GLY A 17 0.76 1.06 4.12
CA GLY A 17 1.73 0.43 3.24
C GLY A 17 3.01 -0.03 3.94
N SER A 18 3.06 -0.13 5.27
CA SER A 18 4.26 -0.57 6.01
C SER A 18 4.48 -2.09 5.99
N SER A 19 3.49 -2.88 5.54
CA SER A 19 3.56 -4.33 5.45
C SER A 19 2.52 -4.88 4.46
N PHE A 20 2.59 -6.18 4.14
CA PHE A 20 1.58 -6.87 3.32
C PHE A 20 0.15 -6.74 3.88
N GLU A 21 -0.02 -6.81 5.20
CA GLU A 21 -1.35 -6.72 5.85
C GLU A 21 -1.94 -5.32 5.75
N LYS A 22 -1.07 -4.31 5.78
CA LYS A 22 -1.40 -2.89 5.67
C LYS A 22 -1.19 -2.34 4.26
N ALA A 23 -1.04 -3.21 3.26
CA ALA A 23 -0.76 -2.80 1.90
C ALA A 23 -1.85 -1.86 1.36
N ILE A 24 -1.40 -0.85 0.63
CA ILE A 24 -2.27 0.17 0.03
C ILE A 24 -2.89 -0.43 -1.22
N ILE A 25 -4.22 -0.43 -1.30
CA ILE A 25 -4.93 -0.95 -2.47
C ILE A 25 -4.94 0.14 -3.54
N VAL A 26 -4.34 -0.16 -4.68
CA VAL A 26 -4.23 0.74 -5.83
C VAL A 26 -4.96 0.14 -7.03
N LYS A 27 -5.42 1.02 -7.93
CA LYS A 27 -6.13 0.65 -9.16
C LYS A 27 -5.24 0.76 -10.40
N SER A 28 -4.08 1.40 -10.27
CA SER A 28 -3.09 1.52 -11.34
C SER A 28 -1.70 1.77 -10.76
N VAL A 29 -0.68 1.55 -11.60
CA VAL A 29 0.71 1.90 -11.28
C VAL A 29 0.85 3.39 -10.96
N SER A 30 0.16 4.27 -11.68
CA SER A 30 0.22 5.73 -11.41
C SER A 30 -0.21 6.09 -9.99
N GLU A 31 -1.20 5.38 -9.42
CA GLU A 31 -1.64 5.61 -8.05
C GLU A 31 -0.56 5.24 -7.02
N GLU A 32 0.31 4.26 -7.30
CA GLU A 32 1.44 3.88 -6.43
C GLU A 32 2.44 5.02 -6.32
N TYR A 33 2.90 5.52 -7.48
CA TYR A 33 3.84 6.64 -7.55
C TYR A 33 3.25 7.92 -6.95
N ASP A 34 1.96 8.19 -7.18
CA ASP A 34 1.27 9.33 -6.59
C ASP A 34 1.16 9.24 -5.07
N TYR A 35 0.94 8.03 -4.53
CA TYR A 35 0.95 7.82 -3.09
C TYR A 35 2.33 8.12 -2.50
N VAL A 36 3.38 7.51 -3.06
CA VAL A 36 4.75 7.68 -2.56
C VAL A 36 5.19 9.14 -2.59
N ARG A 37 4.92 9.86 -3.70
CA ARG A 37 5.23 11.30 -3.81
C ARG A 37 4.50 12.15 -2.77
N LYS A 38 3.30 11.75 -2.34
CA LYS A 38 2.54 12.47 -1.31
C LYS A 38 3.09 12.23 0.09
N VAL A 39 3.47 10.99 0.40
CA VAL A 39 3.95 10.63 1.76
C VAL A 39 5.43 10.88 1.96
N CYS A 40 6.22 10.83 0.90
CA CYS A 40 7.64 11.13 0.92
C CYS A 40 8.08 11.85 -0.36
N ALA A 41 7.83 13.16 -0.41
CA ALA A 41 8.18 14.01 -1.55
C ALA A 41 9.69 14.07 -1.83
N ASP A 42 10.51 13.98 -0.79
CA ASP A 42 11.98 14.07 -0.87
C ASP A 42 12.67 12.70 -0.90
N CYS A 43 11.92 11.60 -0.97
CA CYS A 43 12.49 10.27 -1.07
C CYS A 43 13.00 9.98 -2.49
N GLN A 44 14.12 9.29 -2.57
CA GLN A 44 14.62 8.71 -3.81
C GLN A 44 14.14 7.28 -3.95
N LEU A 45 13.56 6.93 -5.10
CA LEU A 45 13.18 5.54 -5.39
C LEU A 45 14.45 4.72 -5.68
N LEU A 46 14.73 3.73 -4.83
CA LEU A 46 15.83 2.78 -5.02
C LEU A 46 15.45 1.67 -5.99
N GLY A 47 14.21 1.20 -5.93
CA GLY A 47 13.77 0.08 -6.75
C GLY A 47 12.33 -0.32 -6.52
N GLN A 48 11.86 -1.18 -7.41
CA GLN A 48 10.52 -1.75 -7.43
C GLN A 48 10.62 -3.27 -7.53
N SER A 49 9.80 -3.98 -6.77
CA SER A 49 9.77 -5.44 -6.73
C SER A 49 8.35 -5.99 -6.75
N LEU A 50 8.06 -6.82 -7.75
CA LEU A 50 6.82 -7.62 -7.80
C LEU A 50 6.96 -8.86 -6.91
N VAL A 51 6.10 -8.97 -5.91
CA VAL A 51 6.10 -10.09 -4.95
C VAL A 51 4.71 -10.73 -4.88
N PHE A 52 4.67 -12.06 -4.81
CA PHE A 52 3.43 -12.80 -4.58
C PHE A 52 3.40 -13.32 -3.15
N GLU A 53 2.53 -12.74 -2.33
CA GLU A 53 2.29 -13.21 -0.95
C GLU A 53 0.92 -13.89 -0.90
N LYS A 54 0.88 -15.15 -0.50
CA LYS A 54 -0.35 -15.98 -0.45
C LYS A 54 -1.16 -15.95 -1.75
N LYS A 55 -0.48 -16.10 -2.91
CA LYS A 55 -1.04 -16.05 -4.28
C LYS A 55 -1.62 -14.69 -4.70
N LYS A 56 -1.41 -13.64 -3.91
CA LYS A 56 -1.85 -12.30 -4.24
C LYS A 56 -0.65 -11.46 -4.67
N PRO A 57 -0.74 -10.73 -5.80
CA PRO A 57 0.37 -9.90 -6.27
C PRO A 57 0.43 -8.60 -5.47
N TYR A 58 1.65 -8.21 -5.12
CA TYR A 58 1.99 -6.95 -4.48
C TYR A 58 3.14 -6.32 -5.23
N ASP A 59 3.14 -4.99 -5.28
CA ASP A 59 4.28 -4.21 -5.72
C ASP A 59 4.92 -3.53 -4.51
N ILE A 60 6.24 -3.64 -4.40
CA ILE A 60 6.99 -3.06 -3.29
C ILE A 60 7.92 -1.99 -3.85
N LEU A 61 7.70 -0.74 -3.43
CA LEU A 61 8.59 0.37 -3.76
C LEU A 61 9.56 0.60 -2.59
N GLN A 62 10.85 0.44 -2.87
CA GLN A 62 11.92 0.74 -1.92
C GLN A 62 12.43 2.16 -2.18
N LEU A 63 12.49 2.96 -1.13
CA LEU A 63 12.90 4.36 -1.19
C LEU A 63 13.94 4.66 -0.12
N THR A 64 14.83 5.60 -0.40
CA THR A 64 15.73 6.20 0.59
C THR A 64 15.28 7.62 0.88
N LYS A 65 15.09 7.93 2.16
CA LYS A 65 14.83 9.28 2.65
C LYS A 65 16.09 10.14 2.57
N SER A 66 15.93 11.46 2.62
CA SER A 66 17.04 12.41 2.64
C SER A 66 18.00 12.25 3.84
N ASN A 67 17.56 11.62 4.92
CA ASN A 67 18.39 11.27 6.09
C ASN A 67 19.20 9.97 5.91
N GLY A 68 19.10 9.29 4.76
CA GLY A 68 19.76 8.02 4.47
C GLY A 68 19.03 6.78 4.98
N GLU A 69 17.82 6.93 5.53
CA GLU A 69 17.00 5.80 5.99
C GLU A 69 16.21 5.19 4.81
N ASP A 70 16.29 3.88 4.67
CA ASP A 70 15.51 3.13 3.68
C ASP A 70 14.12 2.78 4.22
N ILE A 71 13.10 3.00 3.39
CA ILE A 71 11.70 2.69 3.66
C ILE A 71 11.11 1.89 2.49
N SER A 72 10.19 0.99 2.79
CA SER A 72 9.47 0.22 1.78
C SER A 72 7.96 0.45 1.90
N TYR A 73 7.30 0.69 0.77
CA TYR A 73 5.85 0.75 0.68
C TYR A 73 5.30 -0.44 -0.08
N TYR A 74 4.30 -1.08 0.50
CA TYR A 74 3.65 -2.29 -0.02
C TYR A 74 2.32 -1.91 -0.66
N PHE A 75 2.17 -2.22 -1.93
CA PHE A 75 0.98 -1.94 -2.73
C PHE A 75 0.29 -3.24 -3.13
N ASP A 76 -1.01 -3.30 -2.88
CA ASP A 76 -1.87 -4.37 -3.37
C ASP A 76 -2.35 -4.03 -4.78
N ILE A 77 -1.71 -4.69 -5.75
CA ILE A 77 -1.97 -4.52 -7.18
C ILE A 77 -2.97 -5.54 -7.73
N SER A 78 -3.57 -6.37 -6.88
CA SER A 78 -4.45 -7.47 -7.30
C SER A 78 -5.71 -6.98 -8.03
N LYS A 79 -5.99 -5.68 -8.00
CA LYS A 79 -7.11 -5.07 -8.69
C LYS A 79 -6.90 -4.99 -10.21
N PHE A 80 -5.67 -4.76 -10.65
CA PHE A 80 -5.34 -4.51 -12.07
C PHE A 80 -4.25 -5.44 -12.62
N PHE A 81 -3.36 -5.97 -11.79
CA PHE A 81 -2.30 -6.86 -12.24
C PHE A 81 -2.87 -8.15 -12.87
N GLY A 82 -2.38 -8.50 -14.06
CA GLY A 82 -2.76 -9.72 -14.78
C GLY A 82 -4.12 -9.69 -15.47
N LYS A 83 -4.84 -8.56 -15.47
CA LYS A 83 -6.17 -8.46 -16.10
C LYS A 83 -6.18 -8.01 -17.57
N GLY A 84 -5.02 -7.75 -18.15
CA GLY A 84 -4.92 -7.08 -19.46
C GLY A 84 -5.30 -5.60 -19.33
N PHE A 85 -4.62 -4.76 -20.09
CA PHE A 85 -4.89 -3.32 -20.13
C PHE A 85 -6.07 -3.03 -21.07
#